data_AF-A0A0L0M838-F1
#
_entry.id   AF-A0A0L0M838-F1
#
_cell.length_a   1.000
_cell.length_b   1.000
_cell.length_c   1.000
_cell.angle_alpha   90.00
_cell.angle_beta   90.00
_cell.angle_gamma   90.00
#
_symmetry.space_group_name_H-M   'P 1'
#
loop_
_entity.id
_entity.type
_entity.pdbx_description
1 polymer ?
#
loop_
_entity_poly.entity_id
_entity_poly.type
_entity_poly.pdbx_seq_one_letter_code
_entity_poly.pdbx_strand_id
1 'polypeptide(L)'
;MTLDGEAANRIVSALASQLGMTVHETALAIVRIATTSMIGALNSILIEEGYDHREFIINAFGGAGPPHAAELIAEMGIPRAIIPHNPGQFSAYGFLHASARVDRQRTMQMTTTTFDRNRAHEMMSSLIKECVTELTSQGYRDNLVTECSLEMRYLGQNYELELPIEPAAFERAGAEDGLWEAFHAAHKSRFGFSTPGEVIEIVTFSATVLAITQHPTLPELAKSTDAPAPRSRRNVGFIEGTLDTPIFWRDDLLAGQSIAGPAVVEEAASITLVIPGQTLTVDAFGHLIIQAN
;
A
#
# COMPACT_ATOMS: atom_id res chain seq x y z
N MET A 1 13.57 23.96 9.09
CA MET A 1 12.44 24.90 8.94
C MET A 1 11.93 25.21 10.33
N THR A 2 11.83 26.49 10.71
CA THR A 2 11.28 26.88 12.02
C THR A 2 9.78 27.09 11.87
N LEU A 3 8.97 26.43 12.71
CA LEU A 3 7.52 26.60 12.75
C LEU A 3 7.14 27.67 13.78
N ASP A 4 6.15 28.51 13.47
CA ASP A 4 5.63 29.54 14.38
C ASP A 4 4.34 29.03 15.06
N GLY A 5 4.50 28.50 16.27
CA GLY A 5 3.38 28.00 17.08
C GLY A 5 2.40 29.09 17.53
N GLU A 6 2.88 30.32 17.72
CA GLU A 6 2.04 31.46 18.09
C GLU A 6 1.13 31.88 16.93
N ALA A 7 1.64 31.84 15.70
CA ALA A 7 0.82 32.06 14.50
C ALA A 7 -0.29 31.00 14.36
N ALA A 8 0.03 29.72 14.58
CA ALA A 8 -0.97 28.65 14.57
C ALA A 8 -2.04 28.87 15.67
N ASN A 9 -1.60 29.21 16.89
CA ASN A 9 -2.49 29.47 18.01
C ASN A 9 -3.44 30.65 17.72
N ARG A 10 -2.96 31.75 17.14
CA ARG A 10 -3.80 32.90 16.77
C ARG A 10 -4.93 32.51 15.81
N ILE A 11 -4.64 31.69 14.79
CA ILE A 11 -5.64 31.26 13.80
C ILE A 11 -6.69 30.34 14.46
N VAL A 12 -6.24 29.35 15.24
CA VAL A 12 -7.16 28.43 15.92
C VAL A 12 -7.99 29.16 16.98
N SER A 13 -7.41 30.13 17.69
CA SER A 13 -8.11 30.95 18.69
C SER A 13 -9.25 31.78 18.09
N ALA A 14 -9.05 32.34 16.89
CA ALA A 14 -10.09 33.07 16.19
C ALA A 14 -11.28 32.17 15.84
N LEU A 15 -11.00 30.94 15.37
CA LEU A 15 -12.03 29.95 15.09
C LEU A 15 -12.74 29.48 16.37
N ALA A 16 -11.97 29.21 17.44
CA ALA A 16 -12.50 28.79 18.73
C ALA A 16 -13.52 29.80 19.30
N SER A 17 -13.20 31.09 19.17
CA SER A 17 -14.08 32.19 19.58
C SER A 17 -15.40 32.22 18.80
N GLN A 18 -15.38 31.89 17.50
CA GLN A 18 -16.60 31.82 16.67
C GLN A 18 -17.48 30.62 17.03
N LEU A 19 -16.85 29.51 17.45
CA LEU A 19 -17.55 28.27 17.80
C LEU A 19 -17.99 28.22 19.28
N GLY A 20 -17.54 29.15 20.11
CA GLY A 20 -17.79 29.12 21.56
C GLY A 20 -17.05 27.98 22.28
N MET A 21 -15.91 27.54 21.73
CA MET A 21 -15.08 26.45 22.24
C MET A 21 -13.73 26.99 22.77
N THR A 22 -13.01 26.20 23.55
CA THR A 22 -11.61 26.51 23.87
C THR A 22 -10.71 26.26 22.65
N VAL A 23 -9.52 26.89 22.66
CA VAL A 23 -8.51 26.68 21.60
C VAL A 23 -8.12 25.21 21.50
N HIS A 24 -7.95 24.53 22.64
CA HIS A 24 -7.57 23.13 22.70
C HIS A 24 -8.65 22.21 22.13
N GLU A 25 -9.91 22.38 22.53
CA GLU A 25 -11.04 21.61 21.98
C GLU A 25 -11.19 21.85 20.47
N THR A 26 -10.98 23.08 20.02
CA THR A 26 -11.07 23.44 18.59
C THR A 26 -9.94 22.76 17.80
N ALA A 27 -8.70 22.78 18.30
CA ALA A 27 -7.58 22.10 17.67
C ALA A 27 -7.82 20.58 17.56
N LEU A 28 -8.29 19.96 18.64
CA LEU A 28 -8.64 18.53 18.63
C LEU A 28 -9.79 18.23 17.67
N ALA A 29 -10.81 19.09 17.61
CA ALA A 29 -11.92 18.91 16.67
C ALA A 29 -11.44 18.96 15.21
N ILE A 30 -10.50 19.84 14.86
CA ILE A 30 -9.89 19.88 13.52
C ILE A 30 -9.20 18.55 13.20
N VAL A 31 -8.38 18.04 14.13
CA VAL A 31 -7.69 16.74 13.97
C VAL A 31 -8.70 15.60 13.82
N ARG A 32 -9.73 15.55 14.66
CA ARG A 32 -10.78 14.52 14.61
C ARG A 32 -11.58 14.54 13.30
N ILE A 33 -11.83 15.72 12.72
CA ILE A 33 -12.47 15.82 11.41
C ILE A 33 -11.57 15.19 10.34
N ALA A 34 -10.26 15.47 10.37
CA ALA A 34 -9.31 14.84 9.46
C ALA A 34 -9.26 13.31 9.66
N THR A 35 -9.19 12.84 10.91
CA THR A 35 -9.24 11.40 11.26
C THR A 35 -10.52 10.75 10.74
N THR A 36 -11.70 11.33 10.99
CA THR A 36 -12.99 10.86 10.48
C THR A 36 -13.01 10.77 8.95
N SER A 37 -12.45 11.77 8.26
CA SER A 37 -12.36 11.76 6.80
C SER A 37 -11.49 10.61 6.28
N MET A 38 -10.37 10.32 6.94
CA MET A 38 -9.50 9.19 6.60
C MET A 38 -10.19 7.84 6.83
N ILE A 39 -10.93 7.69 7.93
CA ILE A 39 -11.72 6.49 8.22
C ILE A 39 -12.76 6.25 7.12
N GLY A 40 -13.46 7.31 6.69
CA GLY A 40 -14.43 7.22 5.59
C GLY A 40 -13.80 6.71 4.29
N ALA A 41 -12.61 7.22 3.95
CA ALA A 41 -11.88 6.78 2.75
C ALA A 41 -11.44 5.31 2.86
N LEU A 42 -10.91 4.88 4.01
CA LEU A 42 -10.50 3.49 4.23
C LEU A 42 -11.70 2.54 4.17
N ASN A 43 -12.82 2.88 4.82
CA ASN A 43 -14.03 2.06 4.80
C ASN A 43 -14.62 1.94 3.40
N SER A 44 -14.56 2.99 2.58
CA SER A 44 -15.04 2.92 1.18
C SER A 44 -14.33 1.81 0.42
N ILE A 45 -13.00 1.74 0.52
CA ILE A 45 -12.18 0.75 -0.18
C ILE A 45 -12.41 -0.66 0.39
N LEU A 46 -12.40 -0.80 1.72
CA LEU A 46 -12.56 -2.10 2.36
C LEU A 46 -13.95 -2.71 2.11
N ILE A 47 -15.01 -1.89 2.16
CA ILE A 47 -16.38 -2.35 1.92
C ILE A 47 -16.59 -2.71 0.44
N GLU A 48 -16.06 -1.90 -0.49
CA GLU A 48 -16.15 -2.15 -1.93
C GLU A 48 -15.54 -3.51 -2.30
N GLU A 49 -14.42 -3.86 -1.67
CA GLU A 49 -13.72 -5.13 -1.88
C GLU A 49 -14.21 -6.26 -0.94
N GLY A 50 -15.12 -5.99 0.00
CA GLY A 50 -15.66 -6.98 0.93
C GLY A 50 -14.69 -7.46 2.03
N TYR A 51 -13.69 -6.65 2.38
CA TYR A 51 -12.67 -6.98 3.36
C TYR A 51 -13.03 -6.56 4.81
N ASP A 52 -12.62 -7.38 5.78
CA ASP A 52 -12.71 -7.07 7.21
C ASP A 52 -11.44 -6.37 7.68
N HIS A 53 -11.55 -5.12 8.15
CA HIS A 53 -10.43 -4.31 8.63
C HIS A 53 -9.58 -4.99 9.74
N ARG A 54 -10.15 -5.93 10.50
CA ARG A 54 -9.46 -6.65 11.58
C ARG A 54 -8.41 -7.63 11.07
N GLU A 55 -8.47 -7.98 9.79
CA GLU A 55 -7.50 -8.86 9.14
C GLU A 55 -6.26 -8.11 8.64
N PHE A 56 -6.27 -6.77 8.75
CA PHE A 56 -5.21 -5.91 8.21
C PHE A 56 -4.45 -5.17 9.32
N ILE A 57 -3.34 -4.56 8.91
CA ILE A 57 -2.60 -3.59 9.71
C ILE A 57 -2.46 -2.30 8.89
N ILE A 58 -2.35 -1.16 9.56
CA ILE A 58 -2.08 0.11 8.88
C ILE A 58 -0.57 0.24 8.65
N ASN A 59 -0.14 0.44 7.41
CA ASN A 59 1.20 0.96 7.13
C ASN A 59 1.14 2.49 7.04
N ALA A 60 1.48 3.18 8.12
CA ALA A 60 1.39 4.64 8.20
C ALA A 60 2.72 5.27 7.76
N PHE A 61 2.78 5.71 6.50
CA PHE A 61 3.94 6.38 5.91
C PHE A 61 3.59 7.77 5.38
N GLY A 62 4.58 8.45 4.81
CA GLY A 62 4.52 9.88 4.49
C GLY A 62 4.74 10.72 5.75
N GLY A 63 5.07 12.00 5.58
CA GLY A 63 5.37 12.87 6.73
C GLY A 63 4.18 13.07 7.68
N ALA A 64 2.95 13.01 7.13
CA ALA A 64 1.70 13.26 7.85
C ALA A 64 0.88 11.98 8.13
N GLY A 65 1.35 10.79 7.76
CA GLY A 65 0.65 9.53 8.10
C GLY A 65 0.78 9.14 9.58
N PRO A 66 2.02 8.99 10.10
CA PRO A 66 2.28 8.57 11.48
C PRO A 66 1.58 9.36 12.60
N PRO A 67 1.35 10.70 12.47
CA PRO A 67 0.59 11.45 13.48
C PRO A 67 -0.84 10.92 13.71
N HIS A 68 -1.46 10.29 12.72
CA HIS A 68 -2.85 9.82 12.80
C HIS A 68 -2.97 8.31 13.05
N ALA A 69 -1.87 7.57 12.98
CA ALA A 69 -1.88 6.10 13.01
C ALA A 69 -2.55 5.54 14.28
N ALA A 70 -2.19 6.09 15.44
CA ALA A 70 -2.70 5.67 16.74
C ALA A 70 -4.22 5.84 16.89
N GLU A 71 -4.77 6.98 16.46
CA GLU A 71 -6.22 7.22 16.48
C GLU A 71 -6.94 6.35 15.46
N LEU A 72 -6.39 6.22 14.24
CA LEU A 72 -7.00 5.41 13.19
C LEU A 72 -7.16 3.95 13.60
N ILE A 73 -6.13 3.34 14.19
CA ILE A 73 -6.23 1.94 14.62
C ILE A 73 -7.22 1.77 15.79
N ALA A 74 -7.31 2.75 16.68
CA ALA A 74 -8.23 2.73 17.81
C ALA A 74 -9.68 2.90 17.36
N GLU A 75 -9.97 3.89 16.51
CA GLU A 75 -11.34 4.18 16.05
C GLU A 75 -11.87 3.12 15.09
N MET A 76 -11.01 2.55 14.24
CA MET A 76 -11.41 1.50 13.30
C MET A 76 -11.34 0.09 13.91
N GLY A 77 -10.76 -0.10 15.10
CA GLY A 77 -10.51 -1.44 15.64
C GLY A 77 -9.56 -2.27 14.77
N ILE A 78 -8.56 -1.62 14.16
CA ILE A 78 -7.48 -2.30 13.44
C ILE A 78 -6.42 -2.74 14.46
N PRO A 79 -5.93 -4.00 14.43
CA PRO A 79 -5.08 -4.51 15.50
C PRO A 79 -3.79 -3.71 15.73
N ARG A 80 -3.15 -3.25 14.66
CA ARG A 80 -1.81 -2.63 14.71
C ARG A 80 -1.58 -1.63 13.59
N ALA A 81 -0.71 -0.67 13.86
CA ALA A 81 -0.07 0.17 12.85
C ALA A 81 1.44 -0.09 12.82
N ILE A 82 2.02 -0.13 11.63
CA ILE A 82 3.45 -0.09 11.38
C ILE A 82 3.79 1.28 10.81
N ILE A 83 4.75 1.96 11.45
CA ILE A 83 5.39 3.16 10.94
C ILE A 83 6.77 2.71 10.45
N PRO A 84 6.99 2.62 9.12
CA PRO A 84 8.25 2.13 8.58
C PRO A 84 9.40 3.04 8.98
N HIS A 85 10.64 2.58 8.83
CA HIS A 85 11.81 3.43 9.06
C HIS A 85 11.84 4.53 8.00
N ASN A 86 12.05 5.80 8.39
CA ASN A 86 11.93 6.97 7.52
C ASN A 86 10.56 7.08 6.80
N PRO A 87 9.43 7.11 7.53
CA PRO A 87 8.09 7.20 6.95
C PRO A 87 7.94 8.37 5.97
N GLY A 88 8.55 9.53 6.27
CA GLY A 88 8.52 10.70 5.38
C GLY A 88 9.14 10.49 3.99
N GLN A 89 9.97 9.46 3.82
CA GLN A 89 10.68 9.13 2.58
C GLN A 89 10.31 7.75 2.03
N PHE A 90 9.28 7.11 2.59
CA PHE A 90 8.98 5.71 2.29
C PHE A 90 8.62 5.45 0.82
N SER A 91 8.04 6.42 0.11
CA SER A 91 7.81 6.31 -1.35
C SER A 91 9.13 6.25 -2.15
N ALA A 92 10.16 7.00 -1.74
CA ALA A 92 11.48 6.93 -2.37
C ALA A 92 12.15 5.59 -2.08
N TYR A 93 11.95 5.04 -0.87
CA TYR A 93 12.38 3.69 -0.53
C TYR A 93 11.71 2.62 -1.42
N GLY A 94 10.40 2.75 -1.65
CA GLY A 94 9.66 1.89 -2.59
C GLY A 94 10.20 1.98 -4.02
N PHE A 95 10.58 3.18 -4.47
CA PHE A 95 11.20 3.37 -5.78
C PHE A 95 12.55 2.64 -5.91
N LEU A 96 13.37 2.62 -4.85
CA LEU A 96 14.62 1.84 -4.82
C LEU A 96 14.38 0.30 -4.87
N HIS A 97 13.16 -0.14 -4.54
CA HIS A 97 12.74 -1.54 -4.61
C HIS A 97 12.00 -1.88 -5.91
N ALA A 98 11.69 -0.89 -6.75
CA ALA A 98 11.01 -1.16 -8.00
C ALA A 98 11.98 -1.80 -9.00
N SER A 99 11.56 -2.90 -9.61
CA SER A 99 12.25 -3.45 -10.78
C SER A 99 11.95 -2.59 -12.01
N ALA A 100 12.89 -2.48 -12.95
CA ALA A 100 12.59 -1.84 -14.22
C ALA A 100 11.54 -2.68 -14.96
N ARG A 101 10.48 -2.04 -15.45
CA ARG A 101 9.30 -2.71 -16.00
C ARG A 101 8.91 -2.06 -17.32
N VAL A 102 8.57 -2.88 -18.30
CA VAL A 102 7.94 -2.44 -19.56
C VAL A 102 6.69 -3.28 -19.80
N ASP A 103 5.57 -2.57 -19.96
CA ASP A 103 4.26 -3.11 -20.28
C ASP A 103 3.92 -2.82 -21.75
N ARG A 104 3.35 -3.81 -22.44
CA ARG A 104 2.77 -3.67 -23.78
C ARG A 104 1.48 -4.45 -23.86
N GLN A 105 0.47 -3.80 -24.44
CA GLN A 105 -0.83 -4.39 -24.71
C GLN A 105 -1.29 -4.07 -26.11
N ARG A 106 -1.99 -5.01 -26.75
CA ARG A 106 -2.64 -4.82 -28.05
C ARG A 106 -3.97 -5.53 -28.11
N THR A 107 -4.99 -4.79 -28.53
CA THR A 107 -6.30 -5.35 -28.85
C THR A 107 -6.22 -6.14 -30.14
N MET A 108 -6.60 -7.40 -30.08
CA MET A 108 -6.74 -8.27 -31.23
C MET A 108 -7.82 -9.30 -30.92
N GLN A 109 -9.01 -9.03 -31.44
CA GLN A 109 -10.16 -9.87 -31.15
C GLN A 109 -10.06 -11.24 -31.82
N MET A 110 -10.30 -12.28 -31.03
CA MET A 110 -10.43 -13.66 -31.46
C MET A 110 -11.53 -14.32 -30.63
N THR A 111 -12.19 -15.34 -31.19
CA THR A 111 -13.13 -16.16 -30.43
C THR A 111 -12.67 -17.60 -30.38
N THR A 112 -13.15 -18.39 -29.42
CA THR A 112 -12.94 -19.85 -29.39
C THR A 112 -13.34 -20.54 -30.69
N THR A 113 -14.33 -19.99 -31.42
CA THR A 113 -14.82 -20.51 -32.70
C THR A 113 -13.97 -20.10 -33.91
N THR A 114 -13.17 -19.04 -33.80
CA THR A 114 -12.34 -18.50 -34.88
C THR A 114 -10.89 -18.27 -34.44
N PHE A 115 -10.43 -19.06 -33.47
CA PHE A 115 -9.14 -18.88 -32.84
C PHE A 115 -8.01 -19.21 -33.82
N ASP A 116 -7.17 -18.23 -34.11
CA ASP A 116 -5.94 -18.41 -34.88
C ASP A 116 -4.76 -18.42 -33.93
N ARG A 117 -4.35 -19.63 -33.54
CA ARG A 117 -3.23 -19.86 -32.63
C ARG A 117 -1.92 -19.27 -33.14
N ASN A 118 -1.64 -19.36 -34.44
CA ASN A 118 -0.38 -18.85 -34.99
C ASN A 118 -0.36 -17.33 -34.87
N ARG A 119 -1.47 -16.67 -35.18
CA ARG A 119 -1.61 -15.22 -35.02
C ARG A 119 -1.58 -14.78 -33.55
N ALA A 120 -2.16 -15.57 -32.63
CA ALA A 120 -2.06 -15.33 -31.18
C ALA A 120 -0.61 -15.45 -30.68
N HIS A 121 0.10 -16.49 -31.12
CA HIS A 121 1.53 -16.69 -30.81
C HIS A 121 2.39 -15.54 -31.36
N GLU A 122 2.19 -15.12 -32.61
CA GLU A 122 2.90 -14.00 -33.22
C GLU A 122 2.64 -12.68 -32.47
N MET A 123 1.38 -12.42 -32.09
CA MET A 123 1.03 -11.24 -31.30
C MET A 123 1.76 -11.22 -29.96
N MET A 124 1.64 -12.30 -29.18
CA MET A 124 2.27 -12.39 -27.87
C MET A 124 3.80 -12.28 -27.96
N SER A 125 4.41 -13.00 -28.91
CA SER A 125 5.86 -12.95 -29.15
C SER A 125 6.34 -11.56 -29.55
N SER A 126 5.55 -10.83 -30.34
CA SER A 126 5.85 -9.44 -30.69
C SER A 126 5.84 -8.52 -29.47
N LEU A 127 4.81 -8.64 -28.61
CA LEU A 127 4.71 -7.82 -27.40
C LEU A 127 5.88 -8.08 -26.46
N ILE A 128 6.19 -9.35 -26.18
CA ILE A 128 7.35 -9.75 -25.35
C ILE A 128 8.64 -9.17 -25.93
N LYS A 129 8.87 -9.32 -27.24
CA LYS A 129 10.07 -8.82 -27.92
C LYS A 129 10.20 -7.30 -27.79
N GLU A 130 9.11 -6.55 -27.91
CA GLU A 130 9.11 -5.10 -27.74
C GLU A 130 9.48 -4.69 -26.32
N CYS A 131 8.92 -5.36 -25.31
CA CYS A 131 9.25 -5.11 -23.91
C CYS A 131 10.74 -5.38 -23.63
N VAL A 132 11.26 -6.54 -24.08
CA VAL A 132 12.68 -6.90 -23.93
C VAL A 132 13.59 -5.91 -24.66
N THR A 133 13.21 -5.49 -25.86
CA THR A 133 14.01 -4.54 -26.67
C THR A 133 14.11 -3.19 -25.97
N GLU A 134 12.99 -2.69 -25.44
CA GLU A 134 12.98 -1.43 -24.71
C GLU A 134 13.84 -1.49 -23.44
N LEU A 135 13.66 -2.51 -22.60
CA LEU A 135 14.49 -2.71 -21.40
C LEU A 135 15.98 -2.81 -21.73
N THR A 136 16.31 -3.58 -22.77
CA THR A 136 17.71 -3.76 -23.23
C THR A 136 18.31 -2.43 -23.69
N SER A 137 17.51 -1.57 -24.34
CA SER A 137 17.95 -0.23 -24.78
C SER A 137 18.23 0.72 -23.61
N GLN A 138 17.56 0.50 -22.47
CA GLN A 138 17.79 1.24 -21.21
C GLN A 138 18.96 0.65 -20.39
N GLY A 139 19.57 -0.44 -20.87
CA GLY A 139 20.71 -1.09 -20.22
C GLY A 139 20.36 -2.30 -19.35
N TYR A 140 19.09 -2.68 -19.24
CA TYR A 140 18.65 -3.84 -18.46
C TYR A 140 18.67 -5.11 -19.31
N ARG A 141 19.61 -6.02 -19.06
CA ARG A 141 19.84 -7.23 -19.88
C ARG A 141 19.75 -8.55 -19.12
N ASP A 142 19.84 -8.47 -17.80
CA ASP A 142 19.92 -9.65 -16.92
C ASP A 142 18.64 -9.76 -16.07
N ASN A 143 18.36 -10.97 -15.56
CA ASN A 143 17.23 -11.28 -14.67
C ASN A 143 15.87 -10.81 -15.21
N LEU A 144 15.63 -11.01 -16.50
CA LEU A 144 14.36 -10.67 -17.12
C LEU A 144 13.30 -11.72 -16.76
N VAL A 145 12.18 -11.27 -16.21
CA VAL A 145 10.99 -12.07 -15.93
C VAL A 145 9.87 -11.57 -16.84
N THR A 146 9.19 -12.49 -17.53
CA THR A 146 8.10 -12.15 -18.44
C THR A 146 6.79 -12.65 -17.86
N GLU A 147 5.81 -11.75 -17.74
CA GLU A 147 4.44 -12.04 -17.34
C GLU A 147 3.54 -11.75 -18.54
N CYS A 148 2.58 -12.63 -18.82
CA CYS A 148 1.65 -12.48 -19.93
C CYS A 148 0.23 -12.68 -19.42
N SER A 149 -0.72 -11.96 -20.01
CA SER A 149 -2.14 -12.10 -19.70
C SER A 149 -3.01 -11.82 -20.93
N LEU A 150 -4.26 -12.27 -20.85
CA LEU A 150 -5.28 -12.00 -21.84
C LEU A 150 -6.49 -11.37 -21.14
N GLU A 151 -7.08 -10.36 -21.76
CA GLU A 151 -8.42 -9.90 -21.38
C GLU A 151 -9.45 -10.71 -22.16
N MET A 152 -10.32 -11.42 -21.44
CA MET A 152 -11.25 -12.38 -22.01
C MET A 152 -12.66 -12.18 -21.45
N ARG A 153 -13.69 -12.49 -22.24
CA ARG A 153 -15.09 -12.44 -21.80
C ARG A 153 -15.93 -13.45 -22.55
N TYR A 154 -17.13 -13.78 -22.05
CA TYR A 154 -18.10 -14.44 -22.94
C TYR A 154 -18.55 -13.45 -24.02
N LEU A 155 -18.73 -13.93 -25.24
CA LEU A 155 -19.15 -13.10 -26.36
C LEU A 155 -20.46 -12.36 -26.02
N GLY A 156 -20.44 -11.04 -26.17
CA GLY A 156 -21.59 -10.18 -25.85
C GLY A 156 -21.67 -9.70 -24.39
N GLN A 157 -20.74 -10.10 -23.53
CA GLN A 157 -20.57 -9.46 -22.22
C GLN A 157 -19.89 -8.09 -22.34
N ASN A 158 -20.11 -7.24 -21.33
CA ASN A 158 -19.58 -5.88 -21.28
C ASN A 158 -18.24 -5.73 -20.57
N TYR A 159 -17.82 -6.72 -19.78
CA TYR A 159 -16.63 -6.64 -18.94
C TYR A 159 -15.73 -7.84 -19.17
N GLU A 160 -14.45 -7.56 -19.30
CA GLU A 160 -13.38 -8.52 -19.44
C GLU A 160 -12.89 -9.02 -18.07
N LEU A 161 -12.38 -10.25 -18.09
CA LEU A 161 -11.61 -10.86 -17.03
C LEU A 161 -10.18 -11.00 -17.53
N GLU A 162 -9.22 -10.48 -16.79
CA GLU A 162 -7.81 -10.70 -17.04
C GLU A 162 -7.41 -12.12 -16.58
N LEU A 163 -6.85 -12.90 -17.50
CA LEU A 163 -6.38 -14.25 -17.24
C LEU A 163 -4.86 -14.32 -17.48
N PRO A 164 -4.05 -14.56 -16.43
CA PRO A 164 -2.62 -14.82 -16.59
C PRO A 164 -2.37 -16.07 -17.44
N ILE A 165 -1.39 -16.00 -18.33
CA ILE A 165 -0.98 -17.11 -19.19
C ILE A 165 0.54 -17.25 -19.20
N GLU A 166 1.01 -18.46 -19.46
CA GLU A 166 2.43 -18.70 -19.72
C GLU A 166 2.86 -17.98 -21.01
N PRO A 167 4.06 -17.40 -21.08
CA PRO A 167 4.58 -16.78 -22.31
C PRO A 167 4.55 -17.72 -23.53
N ALA A 168 4.70 -19.03 -23.27
CA ALA A 168 4.68 -20.11 -24.27
C ALA A 168 3.29 -20.72 -24.51
N ALA A 169 2.19 -20.11 -23.99
CA ALA A 169 0.84 -20.69 -24.02
C ALA A 169 0.34 -21.11 -25.43
N PHE A 170 0.87 -20.49 -26.48
CA PHE A 170 0.44 -20.74 -27.87
C PHE A 170 1.47 -21.50 -28.73
N GLU A 171 2.59 -21.97 -28.17
CA GLU A 171 3.63 -22.67 -28.93
C GLU A 171 3.21 -24.08 -29.35
N ARG A 172 2.48 -24.79 -28.49
CA ARG A 172 2.04 -26.18 -28.72
C ARG A 172 0.60 -26.23 -29.22
N ALA A 173 0.29 -27.18 -30.11
CA ALA A 173 -1.08 -27.39 -30.60
C ALA A 173 -1.96 -28.00 -29.50
N GLY A 174 -3.19 -27.48 -29.35
CA GLY A 174 -4.16 -27.95 -28.37
C GLY A 174 -3.90 -27.48 -26.94
N ALA A 175 -3.01 -26.51 -26.73
CA ALA A 175 -2.78 -25.91 -25.42
C ALA A 175 -3.90 -24.92 -25.03
N GLU A 176 -4.61 -24.39 -26.04
CA GLU A 176 -5.72 -23.45 -25.89
C GLU A 176 -6.94 -24.06 -25.18
N ASP A 177 -7.14 -25.38 -25.21
CA ASP A 177 -8.25 -26.02 -24.47
C ASP A 177 -8.12 -25.80 -22.95
N GLY A 178 -6.89 -25.85 -22.43
CA GLY A 178 -6.62 -25.54 -21.03
C GLY A 178 -6.88 -24.08 -20.68
N LEU A 179 -6.69 -23.16 -21.64
CA LEU A 179 -6.97 -21.73 -21.47
C LEU A 179 -8.46 -21.47 -21.31
N TRP A 180 -9.31 -22.12 -22.11
CA TRP A 180 -10.77 -21.97 -22.03
C TRP A 180 -11.32 -22.47 -20.69
N GLU A 181 -10.85 -23.64 -20.23
CA GLU A 181 -11.22 -24.18 -18.92
C GLU A 181 -10.74 -23.26 -17.77
N ALA A 182 -9.52 -22.72 -17.88
CA ALA A 182 -9.01 -21.75 -16.90
C ALA A 182 -9.86 -20.48 -16.85
N PHE A 183 -10.32 -19.98 -18.01
CA PHE A 183 -11.25 -18.85 -18.06
C PHE A 183 -12.58 -19.17 -17.37
N HIS A 184 -13.19 -20.33 -17.65
CA HIS A 184 -14.44 -20.73 -17.00
C HIS A 184 -14.27 -20.81 -15.47
N ALA A 185 -13.16 -21.39 -14.99
CA ALA A 185 -12.85 -21.48 -13.57
C ALA A 185 -12.67 -20.09 -12.94
N ALA A 186 -11.93 -19.19 -13.59
CA ALA A 186 -11.69 -17.83 -13.12
C ALA A 186 -12.99 -17.01 -13.08
N HIS A 187 -13.84 -17.12 -14.11
CA HIS A 187 -15.15 -16.46 -14.16
C HIS A 187 -16.07 -16.99 -13.04
N LYS A 188 -16.08 -18.30 -12.77
CA LYS A 188 -16.84 -18.89 -11.65
C LYS A 188 -16.34 -18.40 -10.30
N SER A 189 -15.02 -18.27 -10.13
CA SER A 189 -14.44 -17.74 -8.90
C SER A 189 -14.81 -16.27 -8.68
N ARG A 190 -14.77 -15.45 -9.73
CA ARG A 190 -15.02 -14.00 -9.62
C ARG A 190 -16.50 -13.64 -9.50
N PHE A 191 -17.36 -14.31 -10.26
CA PHE A 191 -18.78 -13.95 -10.40
C PHE A 191 -19.75 -15.00 -9.86
N GLY A 192 -19.26 -16.14 -9.35
CA GLY A 192 -20.08 -17.22 -8.78
C GLY A 192 -20.67 -18.20 -9.79
N PHE A 193 -20.47 -17.98 -11.10
CA PHE A 193 -20.98 -18.87 -12.16
C PHE A 193 -20.04 -18.92 -13.37
N SER A 194 -20.19 -19.94 -14.20
CA SER A 194 -19.57 -20.06 -15.52
C SER A 194 -20.59 -20.62 -16.50
N THR A 195 -20.37 -20.41 -17.80
CA THR A 195 -21.26 -20.90 -18.86
C THR A 195 -20.45 -21.77 -19.83
N PRO A 196 -20.10 -23.01 -19.45
CA PRO A 196 -19.33 -23.90 -20.32
C PRO A 196 -20.03 -24.09 -21.67
N GLY A 197 -19.25 -24.08 -22.76
CA GLY A 197 -19.75 -24.22 -24.13
C GLY A 197 -20.17 -22.90 -24.80
N GLU A 198 -20.28 -21.80 -24.06
CA GLU A 198 -20.43 -20.47 -24.66
C GLU A 198 -19.14 -20.00 -25.33
N VAL A 199 -19.29 -19.13 -26.34
CA VAL A 199 -18.17 -18.57 -27.06
C VAL A 199 -17.41 -17.61 -26.15
N ILE A 200 -16.10 -17.82 -26.01
CA ILE A 200 -15.21 -16.90 -25.31
C ILE A 200 -14.57 -15.99 -26.35
N GLU A 201 -14.55 -14.70 -26.08
CA GLU A 201 -13.88 -13.66 -26.83
C GLU A 201 -12.59 -13.26 -26.09
N ILE A 202 -11.44 -13.39 -26.75
CA ILE A 202 -10.20 -12.73 -26.35
C ILE A 202 -10.24 -11.32 -26.95
N VAL A 203 -10.04 -10.30 -26.11
CA VAL A 203 -10.09 -8.89 -26.51
C VAL A 203 -8.69 -8.30 -26.64
N THR A 204 -7.87 -8.46 -25.60
CA THR A 204 -6.55 -7.83 -25.49
C THR A 204 -5.48 -8.85 -25.11
N PHE A 205 -4.32 -8.73 -25.73
CA PHE A 205 -3.10 -9.46 -25.37
C PHE A 205 -2.17 -8.50 -24.63
N SER A 206 -1.63 -8.95 -23.49
CA SER A 206 -0.75 -8.14 -22.65
C SER A 206 0.53 -8.91 -22.33
N ALA A 207 1.66 -8.23 -22.45
CA ALA A 207 2.97 -8.73 -22.03
C ALA A 207 3.65 -7.67 -21.16
N THR A 208 4.20 -8.13 -20.05
CA THR A 208 5.03 -7.37 -19.14
C THR A 208 6.39 -8.03 -19.08
N VAL A 209 7.46 -7.25 -19.17
CA VAL A 209 8.79 -7.74 -18.83
C VAL A 209 9.34 -6.89 -17.68
N LEU A 210 9.85 -7.56 -16.65
CA LEU A 210 10.54 -6.95 -15.52
C LEU A 210 12.02 -7.32 -15.57
N ALA A 211 12.92 -6.38 -15.33
CA ALA A 211 14.31 -6.64 -15.04
C ALA A 211 14.53 -6.58 -13.53
N ILE A 212 14.67 -7.75 -12.90
CA ILE A 212 14.77 -7.86 -11.44
C ILE A 212 16.14 -7.36 -10.99
N THR A 213 16.15 -6.23 -10.30
CA THR A 213 17.35 -5.61 -9.73
C THR A 213 17.56 -6.07 -8.29
N GLN A 214 18.81 -6.06 -7.82
CA GLN A 214 19.09 -6.26 -6.41
C GLN A 214 18.50 -5.11 -5.59
N HIS A 215 17.70 -5.43 -4.59
CA HIS A 215 17.13 -4.46 -3.67
C HIS A 215 18.09 -4.13 -2.53
N PRO A 216 18.08 -2.89 -2.01
CA PRO A 216 18.88 -2.54 -0.85
C PRO A 216 18.36 -3.30 0.38
N THR A 217 19.28 -3.85 1.18
CA THR A 217 18.94 -4.49 2.46
C THR A 217 18.89 -3.45 3.58
N LEU A 218 17.88 -3.53 4.44
CA LEU A 218 17.86 -2.74 5.66
C LEU A 218 18.82 -3.33 6.70
N PRO A 219 19.69 -2.51 7.32
CA PRO A 219 20.54 -2.98 8.40
C PRO A 219 19.69 -3.26 9.65
N GLU A 220 20.01 -4.34 10.37
CA GLU A 220 19.42 -4.59 11.68
C GLU A 220 19.97 -3.59 12.72
N LEU A 221 19.09 -3.09 13.58
CA LEU A 221 19.48 -2.28 14.73
C LEU A 221 20.08 -3.15 15.83
N ALA A 222 20.95 -2.54 16.64
CA ALA A 222 21.38 -3.17 17.88
C ALA A 222 20.16 -3.43 18.79
N LYS A 223 20.18 -4.55 19.51
CA LYS A 223 19.09 -4.96 20.40
C LYS A 223 19.28 -4.37 21.79
N SER A 224 18.18 -3.99 22.43
CA SER A 224 18.17 -3.64 23.85
C SER A 224 16.84 -4.00 24.49
N THR A 225 16.89 -4.43 25.74
CA THR A 225 15.71 -4.64 26.60
C THR A 225 15.49 -3.50 27.57
N ASP A 226 16.40 -2.53 27.64
CA ASP A 226 16.30 -1.39 28.54
C ASP A 226 15.23 -0.42 28.03
N ALA A 227 14.52 0.23 28.96
CA ALA A 227 13.59 1.29 28.60
C ALA A 227 14.33 2.43 27.89
N PRO A 228 13.84 2.92 26.74
CA PRO A 228 14.46 4.05 26.06
C PRO A 228 14.37 5.31 26.94
N ALA A 229 15.39 6.16 26.88
CA ALA A 229 15.39 7.43 27.59
C ALA A 229 14.77 8.52 26.70
N PRO A 230 13.77 9.30 27.18
CA PRO A 230 13.26 10.43 26.42
C PRO A 230 14.30 11.55 26.35
N ARG A 231 14.39 12.22 25.20
CA ARG A 231 15.24 13.41 25.04
C ARG A 231 14.68 14.63 25.75
N SER A 232 13.35 14.72 25.83
CA SER A 232 12.65 15.83 26.45
C SER A 232 11.23 15.44 26.84
N ARG A 233 10.49 16.39 27.42
CA ARG A 233 9.07 16.25 27.72
C ARG A 233 8.37 17.54 27.30
N ARG A 234 7.13 17.43 26.81
CA ARG A 234 6.29 18.59 26.50
C ARG A 234 4.82 18.29 26.72
N ASN A 235 4.05 19.34 26.96
CA ASN A 235 2.59 19.26 26.99
C ASN A 235 2.06 18.97 25.58
N VAL A 236 1.35 17.85 25.43
CA VAL A 236 0.72 17.43 24.17
C VAL A 236 -0.77 17.26 24.41
N GLY A 237 -1.58 17.69 23.44
CA GLY A 237 -3.03 17.56 23.50
C GLY A 237 -3.50 16.19 23.03
N PHE A 238 -4.29 15.52 23.86
CA PHE A 238 -5.00 14.27 23.57
C PHE A 238 -6.48 14.42 23.89
N ILE A 239 -7.30 13.41 23.61
CA ILE A 239 -8.73 13.43 23.92
C ILE A 239 -9.01 13.50 25.43
N GLU A 240 -8.10 12.98 26.25
CA GLU A 240 -8.13 13.06 27.72
C GLU A 240 -7.71 14.45 28.25
N GLY A 241 -7.24 15.34 27.37
CA GLY A 241 -6.75 16.66 27.68
C GLY A 241 -5.26 16.83 27.37
N THR A 242 -4.65 17.86 27.95
CA THR A 242 -3.22 18.13 27.77
C THR A 242 -2.38 17.35 28.77
N LEU A 243 -1.48 16.50 28.29
CA LEU A 243 -0.65 15.61 29.10
C LEU A 243 0.85 15.93 28.94
N ASP A 244 1.60 15.90 30.04
CA ASP A 244 3.07 15.98 30.01
C ASP A 244 3.64 14.70 29.41
N THR A 245 4.15 14.79 28.19
CA THR A 245 4.41 13.65 27.32
C THR A 245 5.91 13.51 27.04
N PRO A 246 6.51 12.33 27.26
CA PRO A 246 7.89 12.06 26.88
C PRO A 246 8.09 12.09 25.36
N ILE A 247 9.18 12.72 24.94
CA ILE A 247 9.57 12.86 23.54
C ILE A 247 10.84 12.05 23.30
N PHE A 248 10.76 11.10 22.39
CA PHE A 248 11.85 10.25 21.96
C PHE A 248 12.34 10.69 20.59
N TRP A 249 13.64 10.53 20.34
CA TRP A 249 14.19 10.68 19.01
C TRP A 249 14.36 9.30 18.38
N ARG A 250 13.87 9.14 17.15
CA ARG A 250 13.82 7.83 16.50
C ARG A 250 15.18 7.13 16.43
N ASP A 251 16.24 7.87 16.11
CA ASP A 251 17.58 7.29 15.94
C ASP A 251 18.22 6.79 17.25
N ASP A 252 17.65 7.15 18.40
CA ASP A 252 18.12 6.67 19.72
C ASP A 252 17.46 5.34 20.11
N LEU A 253 16.44 4.91 19.37
CA LEU A 253 15.69 3.70 19.66
C LEU A 253 16.40 2.45 19.12
N LEU A 254 16.36 1.39 19.91
CA LEU A 254 16.99 0.10 19.63
C LEU A 254 15.93 -0.99 19.44
N ALA A 255 16.29 -2.02 18.69
CA ALA A 255 15.41 -3.15 18.42
C ALA A 255 15.00 -3.84 19.74
N GLY A 256 13.71 -4.13 19.88
CA GLY A 256 13.11 -4.76 21.05
C GLY A 256 12.65 -3.81 22.15
N GLN A 257 12.95 -2.52 22.05
CA GLN A 257 12.47 -1.53 23.02
C GLN A 257 10.97 -1.31 22.91
N SER A 258 10.35 -0.98 24.05
CA SER A 258 8.92 -0.74 24.18
C SER A 258 8.64 0.59 24.89
N ILE A 259 7.62 1.30 24.42
CA ILE A 259 7.20 2.61 24.91
C ILE A 259 5.69 2.57 25.14
N ALA A 260 5.26 2.77 26.38
CA ALA A 260 3.85 2.94 26.71
C ALA A 260 3.40 4.38 26.41
N GLY A 261 2.20 4.54 25.86
CA GLY A 261 1.58 5.84 25.67
C GLY A 261 1.12 6.49 26.98
N PRO A 262 1.01 7.83 27.05
CA PRO A 262 1.24 8.78 25.97
C PRO A 262 2.73 8.97 25.66
N ALA A 263 3.09 9.01 24.38
CA ALA A 263 4.45 9.27 23.92
C ALA A 263 4.47 9.91 22.53
N VAL A 264 5.55 10.63 22.21
CA VAL A 264 5.84 11.09 20.84
C VAL A 264 7.22 10.59 20.44
N VAL A 265 7.32 10.00 19.25
CA VAL A 265 8.60 9.71 18.61
C VAL A 265 8.80 10.71 17.47
N GLU A 266 9.82 11.55 17.57
CA GLU A 266 10.18 12.53 16.55
C GLU A 266 11.32 12.02 15.68
N GLU A 267 11.29 12.46 14.43
CA GLU A 267 12.33 12.23 13.43
C GLU A 267 12.40 13.44 12.48
N ALA A 268 13.36 13.44 11.57
CA ALA A 268 13.61 14.60 10.71
C ALA A 268 12.41 14.98 9.80
N ALA A 269 11.59 14.02 9.39
CA ALA A 269 10.55 14.21 8.37
C ALA A 269 9.13 13.81 8.82
N SER A 270 8.93 13.40 10.07
CA SER A 270 7.62 12.99 10.60
C SER A 270 7.61 13.00 12.14
N ILE A 271 6.43 12.77 12.72
CA ILE A 271 6.24 12.50 14.14
C ILE A 271 5.27 11.33 14.28
N THR A 272 5.55 10.41 15.19
CA THR A 272 4.65 9.31 15.56
C THR A 272 4.05 9.60 16.92
N LEU A 273 2.72 9.62 17.00
CA LEU A 273 2.00 9.73 18.27
C LEU A 273 1.62 8.34 18.78
N VAL A 274 1.77 8.13 20.09
CA VAL A 274 1.25 6.96 20.81
C VAL A 274 0.28 7.49 21.86
N ILE A 275 -1.00 7.18 21.73
CA ILE A 275 -2.04 7.68 22.65
C ILE A 275 -2.06 6.88 23.96
N PRO A 276 -2.66 7.39 25.04
CA PRO A 276 -2.80 6.64 26.30
C PRO A 276 -3.40 5.23 26.11
N GLY A 277 -2.83 4.26 26.83
CA GLY A 277 -3.22 2.85 26.77
C GLY A 277 -2.51 2.04 25.69
N GLN A 278 -2.04 2.68 24.60
CA GLN A 278 -1.33 1.97 23.53
C GLN A 278 0.12 1.70 23.90
N THR A 279 0.71 0.72 23.22
CA THR A 279 2.14 0.39 23.32
C THR A 279 2.78 0.44 21.95
N LEU A 280 3.93 1.09 21.87
CA LEU A 280 4.81 1.09 20.72
C LEU A 280 5.99 0.15 20.97
N THR A 281 6.36 -0.65 19.97
CA THR A 281 7.55 -1.49 19.98
C THR A 281 8.42 -1.23 18.76
N VAL A 282 9.74 -1.41 18.90
CA VAL A 282 10.71 -1.21 17.82
C VAL A 282 11.14 -2.57 17.29
N ASP A 283 10.95 -2.80 15.99
CA ASP A 283 11.37 -4.06 15.37
C ASP A 283 12.88 -4.10 15.06
N ALA A 284 13.35 -5.20 14.47
CA ALA A 284 14.76 -5.39 14.13
C ALA A 284 15.30 -4.38 13.11
N PHE A 285 14.44 -3.78 12.28
CA PHE A 285 14.81 -2.87 11.20
C PHE A 285 14.45 -1.41 11.52
N GLY A 286 14.05 -1.12 12.76
CA GLY A 286 13.69 0.22 13.22
C GLY A 286 12.30 0.67 12.77
N HIS A 287 11.42 -0.24 12.34
CA HIS A 287 10.00 0.05 12.20
C HIS A 287 9.36 0.17 13.58
N LEU A 288 8.44 1.12 13.74
CA LEU A 288 7.69 1.29 14.97
C LEU A 288 6.34 0.60 14.81
N ILE A 289 5.99 -0.27 15.74
CA ILE A 289 4.74 -1.03 15.73
C ILE A 289 3.90 -0.56 16.90
N ILE A 290 2.77 0.09 16.61
CA ILE A 290 1.78 0.50 17.61
C ILE A 290 0.69 -0.57 17.66
N GLN A 291 0.40 -1.04 18.86
CA GLN A 291 -0.72 -1.97 19.10
C GLN A 291 -1.96 -1.20 19.55
N ALA A 292 -3.11 -1.58 19.02
CA ALA A 292 -4.39 -1.12 19.53
C ALA A 292 -4.64 -1.70 20.94
N ASN A 293 -5.48 -1.01 21.71
CA ASN A 293 -5.87 -1.39 23.07
C ASN A 293 -6.80 -2.60 23.09
#